data_AF-A0A3N5RNT1-F1
#
_entry.id   AF-A0A3N5RNT1-F1
#
_cell.length_a   1.000
_cell.length_b   1.000
_cell.length_c   1.000
_cell.angle_alpha   90.00
_cell.angle_beta   90.00
_cell.angle_gamma   90.00
#
_symmetry.space_group_name_H-M   'P 1'
#
loop_
_entity.id
_entity.type
_entity.pdbx_description
1 polymer ?
#
loop_
_entity_poly.entity_id
_entity_poly.type
_entity_poly.pdbx_seq_one_letter_code
_entity_poly.pdbx_strand_id
1 'polypeptide(L)'
;MIILSHFQAGQMLAARKTGRANIQVSLDLNLTLSEVQLQADCVLFPTGETLDWKSLKEISENEVACYTVENHTARPIKGFSEFSRKVYGLMPTASAPTMLISGIPMHRIKN
;
A
#
# COMPACT_ATOMS: atom_id res chain seq x y z
N MET A 1 -7.85 -7.89 6.04
CA MET A 1 -7.61 -6.81 5.07
C MET A 1 -6.20 -6.31 5.30
N ILE A 2 -5.36 -6.39 4.28
CA ILE A 2 -3.95 -5.98 4.35
C ILE A 2 -3.84 -4.63 3.63
N ILE A 3 -3.35 -3.61 4.33
CA ILE A 3 -3.15 -2.28 3.78
C ILE A 3 -1.67 -1.95 3.74
N LEU A 4 -1.18 -1.58 2.56
CA LEU A 4 0.21 -1.21 2.33
C LEU A 4 0.33 0.21 1.80
N SER A 5 1.49 0.80 2.02
CA SER A 5 1.93 2.03 1.36
C SER A 5 3.43 1.95 1.06
N HIS A 6 4.00 3.01 0.50
CA HIS A 6 5.44 3.08 0.25
C HIS A 6 6.28 2.83 1.51
N PHE A 7 5.79 3.17 2.71
CA PHE A 7 6.48 2.91 3.98
C PHE A 7 6.68 1.42 4.23
N GLN A 8 5.58 0.65 4.25
CA GLN A 8 5.63 -0.80 4.49
C GLN A 8 6.39 -1.53 3.38
N ALA A 9 6.16 -1.14 2.13
CA ALA A 9 6.86 -1.71 0.99
C ALA A 9 8.37 -1.45 1.06
N GLY A 10 8.77 -0.22 1.41
CA GLY A 10 10.18 0.15 1.63
C GLY A 10 10.83 -0.67 2.76
N GLN A 11 10.14 -0.85 3.88
CA GLN A 11 10.61 -1.68 5.00
C GLN A 11 10.85 -3.14 4.57
N MET A 12 9.91 -3.75 3.85
CA MET A 12 10.03 -5.12 3.32
C MET A 12 11.19 -5.25 2.32
N LEU A 13 11.32 -4.31 1.39
CA LEU A 13 12.41 -4.30 0.40
C LEU A 13 13.79 -4.12 1.05
N ALA A 14 13.90 -3.23 2.05
CA ALA A 14 15.12 -3.04 2.82
C ALA A 14 15.51 -4.30 3.59
N ALA A 15 14.54 -4.95 4.25
CA ALA A 15 14.78 -6.16 5.01
C ALA A 15 15.19 -7.35 4.14
N ARG A 16 14.61 -7.48 2.94
CA ARG A 16 15.03 -8.47 1.94
C ARG A 16 16.49 -8.27 1.54
N LYS A 17 16.91 -7.02 1.29
CA LYS A 17 18.32 -6.70 0.95
C LYS A 17 19.29 -7.10 2.06
N THR A 18 18.84 -7.06 3.32
CA THR A 18 19.64 -7.50 4.48
C THR A 18 19.55 -9.00 4.76
N GLY A 19 18.86 -9.79 3.93
CA GLY A 19 18.76 -11.24 4.09
C GLY A 19 17.88 -11.69 5.25
N ARG A 20 16.94 -10.85 5.72
CA ARG A 20 15.99 -11.26 6.77
C ARG A 20 14.93 -12.18 6.19
N ALA A 21 14.54 -13.20 6.96
CA ALA A 21 13.45 -14.11 6.61
C ALA A 21 12.08 -13.60 7.08
N ASN A 22 12.04 -12.75 8.11
CA ASN A 22 10.81 -12.16 8.65
C ASN A 22 11.04 -10.72 9.08
N ILE A 23 9.96 -9.93 9.13
CA ILE A 23 9.93 -8.60 9.77
C ILE A 23 8.59 -8.32 10.42
N GLN A 24 8.60 -7.42 11.39
CA GLN A 24 7.40 -6.79 11.94
C GLN A 24 7.08 -5.52 11.15
N VAL A 25 5.87 -5.45 10.61
CA VAL A 25 5.38 -4.31 9.82
C VAL A 25 3.90 -4.13 10.08
N SER A 26 3.41 -2.89 10.06
CA SER A 26 1.96 -2.65 10.15
C SER A 26 1.29 -2.97 8.82
N LEU A 27 0.15 -3.67 8.88
CA LEU A 27 -0.69 -4.01 7.72
C LEU A 27 -2.06 -3.35 7.81
N ASP A 28 -2.23 -2.39 8.71
CA ASP A 28 -3.53 -1.84 9.13
C ASP A 28 -3.43 -0.34 9.45
N LEU A 29 -2.62 0.39 8.67
CA LEU A 29 -2.46 1.85 8.78
C LEU A 29 -1.81 2.30 10.10
N ASN A 30 -0.74 1.61 10.51
CA ASN A 30 0.05 1.87 11.71
C ASN A 30 -0.73 1.67 13.02
N LEU A 31 -1.76 0.82 13.04
CA LEU A 31 -2.51 0.50 14.27
C LEU A 31 -1.87 -0.66 15.05
N THR A 32 -1.48 -1.72 14.36
CA THR A 32 -0.81 -2.89 14.94
C THR A 32 0.40 -3.32 14.11
N LEU A 33 1.25 -4.14 14.70
CA LEU A 33 2.35 -4.81 13.99
C LEU A 33 1.98 -6.26 13.74
N SER A 34 2.34 -6.74 12.55
CA SER A 34 2.19 -8.13 12.12
C SER A 34 3.51 -8.65 11.59
N GLU A 35 3.79 -9.93 11.84
CA GLU A 35 4.93 -10.59 11.23
C GLU A 35 4.61 -10.93 9.77
N VAL A 36 5.50 -10.56 8.84
CA VAL A 36 5.45 -11.01 7.45
C VAL A 36 6.69 -11.82 7.13
N GLN A 37 6.53 -12.83 6.27
CA GLN A 37 7.64 -13.70 5.84
C GLN A 37 8.15 -13.24 4.48
N LEU A 38 9.46 -13.06 4.37
CA LEU A 38 10.15 -12.68 3.14
C LEU A 38 10.68 -13.93 2.46
N GLN A 39 10.00 -14.39 1.41
CA GLN A 39 10.38 -15.58 0.65
C GLN A 39 11.24 -15.21 -0.56
N ALA A 40 11.68 -16.22 -1.33
CA ALA A 40 12.53 -15.98 -2.50
C ALA A 40 11.85 -15.04 -3.52
N ASP A 41 10.58 -15.31 -3.83
CA ASP A 41 9.84 -14.68 -4.94
C ASP A 41 8.71 -13.74 -4.49
N CYS A 42 8.31 -13.81 -3.22
CA CYS A 42 7.20 -13.02 -2.69
C CYS A 42 7.36 -12.71 -1.20
N VAL A 43 6.47 -11.84 -0.70
CA VAL A 43 6.15 -11.72 0.72
C VAL A 43 4.88 -12.53 1.00
N LEU A 44 4.89 -13.30 2.08
CA LEU A 44 3.73 -14.00 2.63
C LEU A 44 3.21 -13.25 3.85
N PHE A 45 1.93 -12.89 3.82
CA PHE A 45 1.22 -12.18 4.89
C PHE A 45 0.57 -13.18 5.88
N PRO A 46 0.23 -12.75 7.11
CA PRO A 46 -0.35 -13.61 8.14
C PRO A 46 -1.64 -14.34 7.72
N THR A 47 -2.41 -13.73 6.83
CA THR A 47 -3.69 -14.26 6.36
C THR A 47 -3.58 -15.22 5.18
N GLY A 48 -2.36 -15.48 4.69
CA GLY A 48 -2.06 -16.42 3.60
C GLY A 48 -1.93 -15.78 2.23
N GLU A 49 -2.36 -14.53 2.07
CA GLU A 49 -2.10 -13.75 0.85
C GLU A 49 -0.59 -13.57 0.64
N THR A 50 -0.23 -13.42 -0.63
CA THR A 50 1.15 -13.17 -1.05
C THR A 50 1.20 -11.98 -1.97
N LEU A 51 2.36 -11.32 -2.04
CA LEU A 51 2.62 -10.28 -3.02
C LEU A 51 4.05 -10.41 -3.54
N ASP A 52 4.21 -10.41 -4.86
CA ASP A 52 5.52 -10.52 -5.48
C ASP A 52 6.38 -9.26 -5.24
N TRP A 53 7.69 -9.42 -5.43
CA TRP A 53 8.64 -8.33 -5.22
C TRP A 53 8.49 -7.18 -6.22
N LYS A 54 7.93 -7.44 -7.40
CA LYS A 54 7.72 -6.41 -8.44
C LYS A 54 6.62 -5.45 -8.00
N SER A 55 5.49 -6.00 -7.55
CA SER A 55 4.34 -5.27 -7.03
C SER A 55 4.72 -4.47 -5.78
N LEU A 56 5.53 -5.05 -4.88
CA LEU A 56 6.08 -4.29 -3.74
C LEU A 56 6.96 -3.12 -4.18
N LYS A 57 7.78 -3.29 -5.21
CA LYS A 57 8.60 -2.20 -5.77
C LYS A 57 7.71 -1.09 -6.34
N GLU A 58 6.68 -1.44 -7.11
CA GLU A 58 5.71 -0.47 -7.64
C GLU A 58 5.00 0.31 -6.52
N ILE A 59 4.61 -0.35 -5.43
CA ILE A 59 4.05 0.32 -4.25
C ILE A 59 5.09 1.25 -3.59
N SER A 60 6.34 0.81 -3.46
CA SER A 60 7.41 1.61 -2.84
C SER A 60 7.75 2.89 -3.61
N GLU A 61 7.47 2.92 -4.91
CA GLU A 61 7.72 4.06 -5.79
C GLU A 61 6.51 5.02 -5.86
N ASN A 62 5.35 4.64 -5.29
CA ASN A 62 4.16 5.48 -5.22
C ASN A 62 3.95 6.05 -3.82
N GLU A 63 4.46 7.26 -3.60
CA GLU A 63 4.39 7.94 -2.30
C GLU A 63 2.98 8.43 -1.93
N VAL A 64 2.03 8.46 -2.87
CA VAL A 64 0.73 9.13 -2.72
C VAL A 64 -0.42 8.16 -2.42
N ALA A 65 -0.27 6.87 -2.70
CA ALA A 65 -1.35 5.90 -2.59
C ALA A 65 -1.14 4.88 -1.47
N CYS A 66 -2.20 4.60 -0.71
CA CYS A 66 -2.34 3.35 0.01
C CYS A 66 -2.98 2.27 -0.89
N TYR A 67 -2.69 1.00 -0.61
CA TYR A 67 -3.13 -0.16 -1.37
C TYR A 67 -3.79 -1.19 -0.45
N THR A 68 -4.84 -1.86 -0.92
CA THR A 68 -5.32 -3.10 -0.32
C THR A 68 -4.67 -4.29 -1.03
N VAL A 69 -4.31 -5.33 -0.30
CA VAL A 69 -3.87 -6.62 -0.88
C VAL A 69 -4.97 -7.64 -0.70
N GLU A 70 -5.52 -8.11 -1.82
CA GLU A 70 -6.61 -9.08 -1.88
C GLU A 70 -6.39 -10.00 -3.09
N ASN A 71 -6.68 -11.29 -2.91
CA ASN A 71 -6.48 -12.31 -3.96
C ASN A 71 -5.07 -12.28 -4.56
N HIS A 72 -4.05 -12.12 -3.71
CA HIS A 72 -2.64 -12.00 -4.11
C HIS A 72 -2.32 -10.81 -5.03
N THR A 73 -3.19 -9.79 -5.06
CA THR A 73 -3.01 -8.59 -5.89
C THR A 73 -3.13 -7.32 -5.06
N ALA A 74 -2.28 -6.34 -5.35
CA ALA A 74 -2.38 -5.02 -4.75
C ALA A 74 -3.26 -4.09 -5.61
N ARG A 75 -4.20 -3.39 -4.98
CA ARG A 75 -5.06 -2.39 -5.64
C ARG A 75 -5.04 -1.09 -4.85
N PRO A 76 -4.88 0.07 -5.52
CA PRO A 76 -4.90 1.35 -4.82
C PRO A 76 -6.26 1.56 -4.14
N ILE A 77 -6.26 2.02 -2.90
CA ILE A 77 -7.47 2.36 -2.15
C ILE A 77 -8.00 3.68 -2.69
N LYS A 78 -8.95 3.57 -3.61
CA LYS A 78 -9.62 4.68 -4.27
C LYS A 78 -11.05 4.29 -4.58
N GLY A 79 -11.99 5.21 -4.36
CA GLY A 79 -13.41 4.98 -4.59
C GLY A 79 -14.13 6.23 -5.04
N PHE A 80 -15.22 6.07 -5.80
CA PHE A 80 -16.14 7.16 -6.13
C PHE A 80 -17.39 7.06 -5.24
N SER A 81 -17.82 8.19 -4.69
CA SER A 81 -19.08 8.29 -3.96
C SER A 81 -20.15 8.86 -4.88
N GLU A 82 -21.20 8.09 -5.15
CA GLU A 82 -22.39 8.56 -5.87
C GLU A 82 -23.10 9.69 -5.13
N PHE A 83 -23.12 9.64 -3.78
CA PHE A 83 -23.79 10.65 -2.96
C PHE A 83 -23.12 12.02 -3.06
N SER A 84 -21.80 12.09 -2.85
CA SER A 84 -21.09 13.38 -2.89
C SER A 84 -20.59 13.74 -4.30
N ARG A 85 -20.65 12.80 -5.24
CA ARG A 85 -20.05 12.88 -6.59
C ARG A 85 -18.56 13.20 -6.54
N LYS A 86 -17.85 12.63 -5.56
CA LYS A 86 -16.41 12.85 -5.36
C LYS A 86 -15.64 11.53 -5.38
N VAL A 87 -14.41 11.62 -5.86
CA VAL A 87 -13.42 10.54 -5.72
C VAL A 87 -12.69 10.73 -4.41
N TYR A 88 -12.55 9.63 -3.67
CA TYR A 88 -11.79 9.55 -2.44
C TYR A 88 -10.60 8.61 -2.63
N GLY A 89 -9.50 8.90 -1.94
CA GLY A 89 -8.35 8.01 -1.81
C GLY A 89 -7.68 8.16 -0.45
N LEU A 90 -6.78 7.24 -0.13
CA LEU A 90 -5.94 7.36 1.06
C LEU A 90 -4.49 7.65 0.66
N MET A 91 -3.94 8.70 1.25
CA MET A 91 -2.53 9.07 1.15
C MET A 91 -1.81 8.67 2.45
N PRO A 92 -0.69 7.95 2.36
CA PRO A 92 0.05 7.56 3.55
C PRO A 92 0.73 8.76 4.20
N THR A 93 0.83 8.73 5.53
CA THR A 93 1.71 9.62 6.30
C THR A 93 2.55 8.78 7.25
N ALA A 94 3.50 9.39 7.97
CA ALA A 94 4.26 8.70 9.01
C ALA A 94 3.38 8.21 10.20
N SER A 95 2.14 8.68 10.30
CA SER A 95 1.17 8.28 11.32
C SER A 95 -0.14 7.83 10.65
N ALA A 96 -1.29 8.35 11.07
CA ALA A 96 -2.57 8.07 10.43
C ALA A 96 -2.60 8.62 8.98
N PRO A 97 -3.18 7.89 8.02
CA PRO A 97 -3.28 8.36 6.64
C PRO A 97 -4.19 9.58 6.52
N THR A 98 -3.99 10.35 5.45
CA THR A 98 -4.84 11.48 5.09
C THR A 98 -5.78 11.07 3.96
N MET A 99 -7.05 11.46 4.05
CA MET A 99 -8.01 11.27 2.97
C MET A 99 -7.83 12.33 1.89
N LEU A 100 -7.62 11.88 0.64
CA LEU A 100 -7.68 12.73 -0.54
C LEU A 100 -9.13 12.82 -1.02
N ILE A 101 -9.60 14.03 -1.30
CA ILE A 101 -10.96 14.27 -1.79
C ILE A 101 -10.86 15.08 -3.08
N SER A 102 -11.45 14.57 -4.16
CA SER A 102 -11.53 15.22 -5.48
C SER A 102 -10.17 15.73 -5.99
N GLY A 103 -9.52 14.94 -6.84
CA GLY A 103 -8.36 15.43 -7.59
C GLY A 103 -8.78 16.60 -8.48
N ILE A 104 -8.32 17.82 -8.16
CA ILE A 104 -8.56 18.98 -9.01
C ILE A 104 -7.56 18.89 -10.16
N PRO A 105 -7.99 18.87 -11.44
CA PRO A 105 -7.05 18.95 -12.55
C PRO A 105 -6.31 20.29 -12.47
N MET A 106 -5.00 20.22 -12.22
CA MET A 106 -4.12 21.40 -12.12
C MET A 106 -3.79 22.01 -13.50
N HIS A 107 -4.16 21.32 -14.58
CA HIS A 107 -4.04 21.83 -15.95
C HIS A 107 -5.39 21.80 -16.66
N ARG A 108 -5.62 22.82 -17.49
CA ARG A 108 -6.76 22.90 -18.38
C ARG A 108 -6.67 21.78 -19.43
N ILE A 109 -7.65 20.88 -19.43
CA ILE A 109 -7.88 19.97 -20.54
C ILE A 109 -8.41 20.81 -21.70
N LYS A 110 -7.67 20.88 -22.81
CA LYS A 110 -8.16 21.45 -24.07
C LYS A 110 -8.83 20.32 -24.84
N ASN A 111 -10.14 20.40 -24.98
CA ASN A 111 -10.88 19.66 -26.00
C ASN A 111 -10.77 20.40 -27.33
#